data_AF-A0A073B7A7-F1
#
_entry.id   AF-A0A073B7A7-F1
#
_cell.length_a   1.000
_cell.length_b   1.000
_cell.length_c   1.000
_cell.angle_alpha   90.00
_cell.angle_beta   90.00
_cell.angle_gamma   90.00
#
_symmetry.space_group_name_H-M   'P 1'
#
loop_
_entity.id
_entity.type
_entity.pdbx_description
1 polymer ?
#
loop_
_entity_poly.entity_id
_entity_poly.type
_entity_poly.pdbx_seq_one_letter_code
_entity_poly.pdbx_strand_id
1 'polypeptide(L)' 'MSDRVTVVVDDAQLDRIDELADRLRDAGMQVEQVLGGIGVITGVLPRERRAEVSAVVGVAGVEEERSLSLPPPDADVQ' A
#
# COMPACT_ATOMS: atom_id res chain seq x y z
N MET A 1 -2.63 15.37 4.63
CA MET A 1 -2.85 14.36 5.69
C MET A 1 -2.38 13.04 5.13
N SER A 2 -1.71 12.18 5.90
CA SER A 2 -1.15 10.93 5.37
C SER A 2 -1.88 9.71 5.91
N ASP A 3 -2.14 8.74 5.04
CA ASP A 3 -2.76 7.48 5.39
C ASP A 3 -1.78 6.33 5.17
N ARG A 4 -2.00 5.24 5.90
CA ARG A 4 -1.32 3.98 5.68
C ARG A 4 -1.96 3.27 4.49
N VAL A 5 -1.13 2.80 3.56
CA VAL A 5 -1.57 2.21 2.31
C VAL A 5 -0.84 0.90 2.04
N THR A 6 -1.54 0.02 1.34
CA THR A 6 -1.01 -1.21 0.76
C THR A 6 -1.06 -1.08 -0.76
N VAL A 7 0.07 -1.24 -1.42
CA VAL A 7 0.21 -1.22 -2.88
C VAL A 7 0.35 -2.65 -3.36
N VAL A 8 -0.54 -3.05 -4.26
CA VAL A 8 -0.49 -4.36 -4.93
C VAL A 8 0.27 -4.19 -6.24
N VAL A 9 1.23 -5.06 -6.47
CA VAL A 9 2.12 -5.05 -7.63
C VAL A 9 1.57 -5.99 -8.70
N ASP A 10 1.64 -5.56 -9.96
CA ASP A 10 1.31 -6.39 -11.11
C ASP A 10 2.27 -7.58 -11.20
N ASP A 11 1.75 -8.78 -11.45
CA ASP A 11 2.51 -10.02 -11.58
C ASP A 11 3.68 -9.91 -12.58
N ALA A 12 3.50 -9.15 -13.67
CA ALA A 12 4.54 -8.93 -14.69
C ALA A 12 5.70 -8.06 -14.20
N GLN A 13 5.60 -7.46 -13.01
CA GLN A 13 6.59 -6.58 -12.41
C GLN A 13 7.16 -7.10 -11.07
N LEU A 14 6.79 -8.32 -10.64
CA LEU A 14 7.26 -8.91 -9.38
C LEU A 14 8.79 -9.04 -9.31
N ASP A 15 9.43 -9.45 -10.41
CA ASP A 15 10.90 -9.56 -10.49
C ASP A 15 11.62 -8.21 -10.32
N ARG A 16 10.88 -7.10 -10.40
CA ARG A 16 11.39 -5.72 -10.29
C ARG A 16 10.70 -4.96 -9.15
N ILE A 17 10.19 -5.67 -8.15
CA ILE A 17 9.45 -5.05 -7.05
C ILE A 17 10.28 -4.02 -6.29
N ASP A 18 11.59 -4.23 -6.16
CA ASP A 18 12.49 -3.28 -5.51
C ASP A 18 12.62 -1.98 -6.32
N GLU A 19 12.72 -2.07 -7.65
CA GLU A 19 12.71 -0.90 -8.54
C GLU A 19 11.36 -0.17 -8.47
N LEU A 20 10.26 -0.92 -8.33
CA LEU A 20 8.94 -0.32 -8.11
C LEU A 20 8.87 0.39 -6.76
N ALA A 21 9.42 -0.19 -5.69
CA ALA A 21 9.48 0.45 -4.39
C ALA A 21 10.23 1.78 -4.44
N ASP A 22 11.32 1.88 -5.21
CA ASP A 22 12.03 3.14 -5.44
C ASP A 22 11.17 4.17 -6.18
N ARG A 23 10.47 3.77 -7.24
CA ARG A 23 9.52 4.66 -7.95
C ARG A 23 8.39 5.15 -7.03
N LEU A 24 7.92 4.31 -6.12
CA LEU A 24 6.91 4.71 -5.13
C LEU A 24 7.47 5.74 -4.14
N ARG A 25 8.73 5.61 -3.73
CA ARG A 25 9.42 6.62 -2.90
C ARG A 25 9.52 7.95 -3.62
N ASP A 26 9.92 7.94 -4.88
CA ASP A 26 10.01 9.14 -5.72
C ASP A 26 8.64 9.80 -5.94
N ALA A 27 7.57 9.00 -6.01
CA ALA A 27 6.18 9.47 -6.07
C ALA A 27 5.64 10.00 -4.72
N GLY A 28 6.45 9.95 -3.65
CA GLY A 28 6.12 10.52 -2.34
C GLY A 28 5.55 9.53 -1.33
N MET A 29 5.60 8.21 -1.61
CA MET A 29 5.27 7.18 -0.63
C MET A 29 6.46 6.94 0.30
N GLN A 30 6.23 6.95 1.61
CA GLN A 30 7.18 6.40 2.56
C GLN A 30 7.00 4.89 2.62
N VAL A 31 7.85 4.14 1.90
CA VAL A 31 7.84 2.67 1.93
C VAL A 31 8.35 2.15 3.27
N GLU A 32 7.58 1.30 3.93
CA GLU A 32 7.92 0.68 5.20
C GLU A 32 8.34 -0.79 5.03
N GLN A 33 7.61 -1.56 4.21
CA GLN A 33 7.95 -2.95 3.92
C GLN A 33 7.69 -3.31 2.45
N VAL A 34 8.54 -4.19 1.94
CA VAL A 34 8.39 -4.84 0.63
C VAL A 34 8.22 -6.33 0.89
N LEU A 35 7.04 -6.85 0.58
CA LEU A 35 6.66 -8.25 0.71
C LEU A 35 6.75 -8.90 -0.68
N GLY A 36 7.99 -9.01 -1.20
CA GLY A 36 8.26 -9.44 -2.57
C GLY A 36 7.71 -10.81 -2.94
N GLY A 37 7.65 -11.74 -2.00
CA GLY A 37 7.10 -13.08 -2.25
C GLY A 37 5.59 -13.11 -2.57
N ILE A 38 4.86 -12.02 -2.29
CA ILE A 38 3.41 -11.89 -2.54
C ILE A 38 3.04 -10.63 -3.33
N GLY A 39 4.01 -9.86 -3.83
CA GLY A 39 3.73 -8.68 -4.64
C GLY A 39 3.09 -7.51 -3.90
N VAL A 40 3.46 -7.29 -2.63
CA VAL A 40 2.85 -6.23 -1.81
C VAL A 40 3.91 -5.26 -1.29
N ILE A 41 3.61 -3.97 -1.32
CA ILE A 41 4.42 -2.91 -0.71
C ILE A 41 3.55 -2.12 0.26
N THR A 42 3.96 -2.01 1.51
CA THR A 42 3.22 -1.24 2.54
C THR A 42 3.96 0.03 2.91
N GLY A 43 3.22 1.05 3.30
CA GLY A 43 3.81 2.31 3.73
C GLY A 43 2.79 3.40 4.01
N VAL A 44 3.28 4.63 4.07
CA VAL A 44 2.47 5.82 4.34
C VAL A 44 2.51 6.74 3.14
N LEU A 45 1.36 7.28 2.76
CA LEU A 45 1.22 8.15 1.59
C LEU A 45 0.35 9.37 1.93
N PRO A 46 0.76 10.60 1.57
CA PRO A 46 -0.12 11.76 1.61
C PRO A 46 -1.34 11.53 0.71
N ARG A 47 -2.56 11.80 1.20
CA ARG A 47 -3.82 11.58 0.46
C ARG A 47 -3.80 12.21 -0.93
N GLU A 48 -3.26 13.41 -1.02
CA GLU A 48 -3.08 14.20 -2.23
C GLU A 48 -2.20 13.51 -3.30
N ARG A 49 -1.30 12.59 -2.90
CA ARG A 49 -0.38 11.86 -3.79
C ARG A 49 -0.91 10.49 -4.21
N ARG A 50 -2.09 10.08 -3.74
CA ARG A 50 -2.67 8.76 -4.04
C ARG A 50 -2.85 8.51 -5.53
N ALA A 51 -3.29 9.52 -6.27
CA ALA A 51 -3.48 9.41 -7.72
C ALA A 51 -2.15 9.24 -8.46
N GLU A 52 -1.08 9.89 -8.00
CA GLU A 52 0.26 9.77 -8.60
C GLU A 52 0.83 8.36 -8.41
N VAL A 53 0.72 7.81 -7.19
CA VAL A 53 1.15 6.43 -6.88
C VAL A 53 0.32 5.40 -7.66
N SER A 54 -0.99 5.59 -7.78
CA SER A 54 -1.86 4.68 -8.55
C SER A 54 -1.57 4.71 -10.06
N ALA A 55 -0.90 5.74 -10.57
CA ALA A 55 -0.51 5.86 -11.97
C ALA A 55 0.88 5.29 -12.27
N VAL A 56 1.64 4.85 -11.24
CA VAL A 56 2.96 4.24 -11.44
C VAL A 56 2.81 2.91 -12.16
N VAL A 57 3.57 2.73 -13.24
CA VAL A 57 3.58 1.49 -14.03
C VAL A 57 3.99 0.32 -13.16
N GLY A 58 3.16 -0.73 -13.14
CA GLY A 58 3.37 -1.92 -12.31
C GLY A 58 2.58 -1.91 -11.00
N VAL A 59 1.85 -0.83 -10.70
CA VAL A 59 0.87 -0.83 -9.61
C VAL A 59 -0.46 -1.38 -10.14
N ALA A 60 -0.90 -2.49 -9.56
CA ALA A 60 -2.22 -3.07 -9.82
C ALA A 60 -3.31 -2.39 -8.98
N GLY A 61 -2.97 -1.92 -7.79
CA GLY A 61 -3.92 -1.23 -6.91
C GLY A 61 -3.28 -0.56 -5.70
N VAL A 62 -3.99 0.41 -5.14
CA VAL A 62 -3.60 1.12 -3.91
C VAL A 62 -4.78 1.10 -2.94
N GLU A 63 -4.64 0.33 -1.88
CA GLU A 63 -5.65 0.18 -0.83
C GLU A 63 -5.27 1.00 0.40
N GLU A 64 -6.25 1.68 0.99
CA GLU A 64 -6.08 2.33 2.29
C GLU A 64 -6.22 1.28 3.39
N GLU A 65 -5.28 1.27 4.33
CA GLU A 65 -5.40 0.41 5.50
C GLU A 65 -6.54 0.93 6.38
N ARG A 66 -7.54 0.07 6.58
CA ARG A 66 -8.67 0.35 7.45
C ARG A 66 -8.42 -0.30 8.80
N SER A 67 -8.46 0.49 9.86
CA SER A 67 -8.46 -0.02 11.23
C SER A 67 -9.82 -0.66 11.53
N LEU A 68 -9.90 -1.98 11.36
CA LEU A 68 -11.01 -2.79 11.82
C LEU A 68 -10.71 -3.23 13.26
N SER A 69 -11.47 -2.71 14.23
CA SER A 69 -11.42 -3.21 15.60
C SER A 69 -12.52 -4.24 15.79
N LEU A 70 -12.14 -5.44 16.25
CA LEU A 70 -13.14 -6.34 16.80
C LEU A 70 -13.71 -5.68 18.07
N PRO A 71 -15.04 -5.71 18.28
CA PRO A 71 -15.61 -5.29 19.54
C PRO A 71 -15.11 -6.22 20.66
N PRO A 72 -15.00 -5.72 21.89
CA PRO A 72 -14.55 -6.54 23.01
C PRO A 72 -15.55 -7.71 23.27
N PRO A 73 -15.11 -8.82 23.88
CA PRO A 73 -15.89 -10.05 23.97
C PRO A 73 -17.21 -9.90 24.74
N ASP A 74 -17.29 -8.89 25.60
CA ASP A 74 -18.40 -8.51 26.46
C ASP A 74 -19.31 -7.44 25.83
N ALA A 75 -19.05 -7.02 24.59
CA ALA A 75 -19.96 -6.17 23.85
C ALA A 75 -21.28 -6.92 23.54
N ASP A 76 -22.39 -6.20 23.62
CA ASP A 76 -23.68 -6.75 23.19
C ASP A 76 -23.60 -7.24 21.74
N VAL A 77 -24.21 -8.40 21.45
CA VAL A 77 -24.29 -8.95 20.09
C VAL A 77 -25.03 -7.96 19.20
N GLN A 78 -24.39 -7.53 18.10
CA GLN A 78 -24.94 -6.60 17.12
C GLN A 78 -25.92 -7.27 16.15
#